data_AF-A0A7C3QHA3-F1
#
_entry.id   AF-A0A7C3QHA3-F1
#
_cell.length_a   1.000
_cell.length_b   1.000
_cell.length_c   1.000
_cell.angle_alpha   90.00
_cell.angle_beta   90.00
_cell.angle_gamma   90.00
#
_symmetry.space_group_name_H-M   'P 1'
#
loop_
_entity.id
_entity.type
_entity.pdbx_description
1 polymer ?
#
loop_
_entity_poly.entity_id
_entity_poly.type
_entity_poly.pdbx_seq_one_letter_code
_entity_poly.pdbx_strand_id
1 'polypeptide(L)'
;MASTEPVTDHLLALPSQDDSSKRASYIKLGAGNGLLIGLAVVTGFWLLKVIALSRLPVDFPYAGIIINAVFIVAICTLTGWLTSRVNKTWLTLLLWLGTAVIITISLGGMPLIGQNWFIWLTDARFRGLPVYEWPERILWWYFVVGSFLFLFIMLGLALLQDYRLERAQLELKGNGRWSIRTFLILFLPSLLVALGAYAIPDLMHNAAREGLAFAQQGIEGSRSYTGDDLFGYSLETGFNYSALEGVLPEIEGPYTLIPGEMDAAGSSFTAVAHFDNGA
;
A
#
# COMPACT_ATOMS: atom_id res chain seq x y z
N MET A 1 32.57 21.55 66.75
CA MET A 1 33.34 21.29 65.51
C MET A 1 32.39 20.68 64.50
N ALA A 2 31.92 21.48 63.55
CA ALA A 2 31.03 21.00 62.49
C ALA A 2 31.87 20.37 61.39
N SER A 3 31.65 19.09 61.09
CA SER A 3 32.25 18.42 59.95
C SER A 3 31.54 18.88 58.68
N THR A 4 32.19 19.76 57.94
CA THR A 4 31.84 20.05 56.55
C THR A 4 32.26 18.85 55.71
N GLU A 5 31.35 17.89 55.50
CA GLU A 5 31.50 16.94 54.41
C GLU A 5 31.51 17.72 53.09
N PRO A 6 32.47 17.48 52.20
CA PRO A 6 32.43 18.07 50.88
C PRO A 6 31.18 17.53 50.19
N VAL A 7 30.29 18.44 49.79
CA VAL A 7 29.20 18.16 48.85
C VAL A 7 29.88 17.61 47.61
N THR A 8 29.93 16.28 47.49
CA THR A 8 30.32 15.59 46.27
C THR A 8 29.39 16.10 45.21
N ASP A 9 29.92 17.04 44.43
CA ASP A 9 29.65 17.24 43.02
C ASP A 9 28.98 15.98 42.43
N HIS A 10 27.64 15.97 42.46
CA HIS A 10 26.83 15.26 41.49
C HIS A 10 27.03 16.00 40.16
N LEU A 11 28.28 15.96 39.69
CA LEU A 11 28.71 16.26 38.35
C LEU A 11 27.73 15.57 37.45
N LEU A 12 27.04 16.40 36.66
CA LEU A 12 26.54 16.10 35.32
C LEU A 12 27.24 14.85 34.76
N ALA A 13 26.69 13.68 35.04
CA ALA A 13 27.15 12.45 34.46
C ALA A 13 26.78 12.56 32.99
N LEU A 14 27.73 13.05 32.19
CA LEU A 14 27.61 13.05 30.75
C LEU A 14 27.23 11.62 30.36
N PRO A 15 26.19 11.43 29.53
CA PRO A 15 25.74 10.10 29.16
C PRO A 15 26.95 9.30 28.70
N SER A 16 27.14 8.13 29.31
CA SER A 16 28.30 7.31 29.05
C SER A 16 28.35 6.94 27.56
N GLN A 17 29.53 6.67 27.01
CA GLN A 17 29.67 6.28 25.60
C GLN A 17 28.76 5.07 25.26
N ASP A 18 28.50 4.21 26.25
CA ASP A 18 27.56 3.10 26.18
C ASP A 18 26.09 3.55 25.97
N ASP A 19 25.63 4.60 26.66
CA ASP A 19 24.29 5.17 26.49
C ASP A 19 24.05 5.73 25.09
N SER A 20 25.09 6.34 24.49
CA SER A 20 25.01 6.87 23.13
C SER A 20 24.87 5.77 22.06
N SER A 21 25.62 4.67 22.22
CA SER A 21 25.59 3.50 21.32
C SER A 21 24.26 2.74 21.42
N LYS A 22 23.76 2.55 22.66
CA LYS A 22 22.45 1.96 22.95
C LYS A 22 21.32 2.78 22.30
N ARG A 23 21.34 4.10 22.45
CA ARG A 23 20.35 5.00 21.85
C ARG A 23 20.38 4.94 20.31
N ALA A 24 21.56 4.96 19.70
CA ALA A 24 21.69 4.87 18.25
C ALA A 24 21.14 3.54 17.71
N SER A 25 21.38 2.44 18.43
CA SER A 25 20.89 1.10 18.08
C SER A 25 19.37 0.99 18.21
N TYR A 26 18.80 1.56 19.29
CA TYR A 26 17.34 1.62 19.49
C TYR A 26 16.63 2.38 18.36
N ILE A 27 17.20 3.51 17.92
CA ILE A 27 16.67 4.29 16.80
C ILE A 27 16.68 3.49 15.49
N LYS A 28 17.75 2.74 15.22
CA LYS A 28 17.83 1.85 14.06
C LYS A 28 16.79 0.74 14.11
N LEU A 29 16.55 0.15 15.29
CA LEU A 29 15.52 -0.86 15.48
C LEU A 29 14.11 -0.28 15.27
N GLY A 30 13.84 0.92 15.77
CA GLY A 30 12.58 1.63 15.53
C GLY A 30 12.30 1.87 14.04
N ALA A 31 13.28 2.43 13.32
CA ALA A 31 13.19 2.61 11.88
C ALA A 31 12.99 1.27 11.15
N GLY A 32 13.72 0.22 11.56
CA GLY A 32 13.58 -1.13 11.02
C GLY A 32 12.20 -1.75 11.26
N ASN A 33 11.62 -1.57 12.44
CA ASN A 33 10.25 -1.99 12.74
C ASN A 33 9.25 -1.26 11.83
N GLY A 34 9.40 0.05 11.67
CA GLY A 34 8.60 0.86 10.77
C GLY A 34 8.69 0.38 9.31
N LEU A 35 9.90 0.10 8.82
CA LEU A 35 10.14 -0.44 7.48
C LEU A 35 9.41 -1.77 7.27
N LEU A 36 9.55 -2.72 8.19
CA LEU A 36 8.91 -4.03 8.10
C LEU A 36 7.38 -3.95 8.15
N ILE A 37 6.83 -3.06 8.99
CA ILE A 37 5.39 -2.76 9.03
C ILE A 37 4.93 -2.19 7.68
N GLY A 38 5.64 -1.21 7.13
CA GLY A 38 5.31 -0.62 5.84
C GLY A 38 5.33 -1.65 4.71
N LEU A 39 6.37 -2.48 4.64
CA LEU A 39 6.46 -3.57 3.65
C LEU A 39 5.32 -4.58 3.82
N ALA A 40 4.95 -4.90 5.07
CA ALA A 40 3.84 -5.79 5.35
C ALA A 40 2.49 -5.22 4.90
N VAL A 41 2.24 -3.92 5.11
CA VAL A 41 1.03 -3.24 4.61
C VAL A 41 0.96 -3.36 3.09
N VAL A 42 2.02 -2.94 2.40
CA VAL A 42 2.09 -2.94 0.92
C VAL A 42 1.88 -4.34 0.36
N THR A 43 2.59 -5.33 0.93
CA THR A 43 2.49 -6.72 0.48
C THR A 43 1.11 -7.29 0.76
N GLY A 44 0.59 -7.09 1.98
CA GLY A 44 -0.73 -7.57 2.37
C GLY A 44 -1.85 -7.01 1.50
N PHE A 45 -1.79 -5.72 1.17
CA PHE A 45 -2.84 -5.06 0.41
C PHE A 45 -2.74 -5.29 -1.11
N TRP A 46 -1.53 -5.24 -1.71
CA TRP A 46 -1.37 -5.25 -3.18
C TRP A 46 -0.83 -6.54 -3.78
N LEU A 47 -0.19 -7.46 -3.03
CA LEU A 47 0.51 -8.60 -3.64
C LEU A 47 -0.37 -9.42 -4.59
N LEU A 48 -1.55 -9.83 -4.14
CA LEU A 48 -2.47 -10.63 -4.96
C LEU A 48 -3.05 -9.83 -6.13
N LYS A 49 -3.21 -8.51 -5.97
CA LYS A 49 -3.70 -7.61 -7.02
C LYS A 49 -2.66 -7.44 -8.12
N VAL A 50 -1.39 -7.26 -7.75
CA VAL A 50 -0.25 -7.19 -8.68
C VAL A 50 -0.14 -8.50 -9.46
N ILE A 51 -0.25 -9.65 -8.79
CA ILE A 51 -0.23 -10.97 -9.46
C ILE A 51 -1.39 -11.09 -10.44
N ALA A 52 -2.60 -10.69 -10.06
CA ALA A 52 -3.76 -10.74 -10.96
C ALA A 52 -3.60 -9.79 -12.16
N LEU A 53 -3.17 -8.56 -11.91
CA LEU A 53 -2.99 -7.52 -12.93
C LEU A 53 -1.85 -7.85 -13.90
N SER A 54 -0.84 -8.63 -13.47
CA SER A 54 0.25 -9.11 -14.34
C SER A 54 -0.17 -10.04 -15.47
N ARG A 55 -1.41 -10.51 -15.43
CA ARG A 55 -1.99 -11.38 -16.46
C ARG A 55 -2.83 -10.61 -17.48
N LEU A 56 -3.09 -9.33 -17.23
CA LEU A 56 -3.86 -8.47 -18.11
C LEU A 56 -2.91 -7.65 -18.99
N PRO A 57 -3.23 -7.43 -20.29
CA PRO A 57 -2.42 -6.60 -21.18
C PRO A 57 -2.70 -5.12 -20.87
N VAL A 58 -2.15 -4.60 -19.77
CA VAL A 58 -2.38 -3.21 -19.31
C VAL A 58 -1.11 -2.39 -19.44
N ASP A 59 -1.23 -1.13 -19.86
CA ASP A 59 -0.12 -0.18 -19.88
C ASP A 59 0.14 0.42 -18.49
N PHE A 60 1.39 0.39 -18.05
CA PHE A 60 1.86 0.90 -16.76
C PHE A 60 1.01 0.52 -15.52
N PRO A 61 0.59 -0.75 -15.36
CA PRO A 61 -0.37 -1.16 -14.33
C PRO A 61 0.11 -0.92 -12.90
N TYR A 62 1.42 -0.82 -12.71
CA TYR A 62 2.06 -0.76 -11.40
C TYR A 62 2.53 0.62 -10.98
N ALA A 63 2.50 1.64 -11.86
CA ALA A 63 3.11 2.93 -11.57
C ALA A 63 2.53 3.57 -10.30
N GLY A 64 1.20 3.66 -10.21
CA GLY A 64 0.51 4.17 -9.02
C GLY A 64 0.76 3.30 -7.77
N ILE A 65 0.78 1.98 -7.93
CA ILE A 65 1.04 1.03 -6.83
C ILE A 65 2.45 1.25 -6.25
N ILE A 66 3.47 1.37 -7.11
CA ILE A 66 4.87 1.53 -6.69
C ILE A 66 5.07 2.85 -5.96
N ILE A 67 4.54 3.95 -6.50
CA ILE A 67 4.64 5.28 -5.86
C ILE A 67 4.03 5.24 -4.45
N ASN A 68 2.86 4.64 -4.31
CA ASN A 68 2.19 4.55 -3.01
C ASN A 68 2.86 3.56 -2.06
N ALA A 69 3.40 2.46 -2.59
CA ALA A 69 4.19 1.53 -1.81
C ALA A 69 5.40 2.23 -1.19
N VAL A 70 6.13 3.03 -1.97
CA VAL A 70 7.25 3.83 -1.49
C VAL A 70 6.79 4.84 -0.44
N PHE A 71 5.68 5.53 -0.67
CA PHE A 71 5.12 6.48 0.29
C PHE A 71 4.75 5.83 1.63
N ILE A 72 4.01 4.70 1.60
CA ILE A 72 3.61 3.95 2.80
C ILE A 72 4.83 3.42 3.56
N VAL A 73 5.81 2.85 2.85
CA VAL A 73 7.04 2.37 3.49
C VAL A 73 7.80 3.52 4.13
N ALA A 74 7.89 4.67 3.46
CA ALA A 74 8.56 5.86 3.98
C ALA A 74 7.89 6.39 5.25
N ILE A 75 6.55 6.53 5.25
CA ILE A 75 5.83 7.05 6.42
C ILE A 75 5.89 6.08 7.60
N CYS A 76 5.75 4.77 7.38
CA CYS A 76 5.92 3.79 8.47
C CYS A 76 7.35 3.80 9.04
N THR A 77 8.36 3.89 8.18
CA THR A 77 9.77 3.99 8.60
C THR A 77 10.01 5.25 9.42
N LEU A 78 9.48 6.39 8.96
CA LEU A 78 9.55 7.67 9.67
C LEU A 78 8.85 7.58 11.03
N THR A 79 7.67 6.99 11.10
CA THR A 79 6.93 6.79 12.35
C THR A 79 7.69 5.87 13.32
N GLY A 80 8.22 4.75 12.85
CA GLY A 80 9.07 3.87 13.66
C GLY A 80 10.33 4.58 14.19
N TRP A 81 10.96 5.41 13.36
CA TRP A 81 12.09 6.23 13.75
C TRP A 81 11.70 7.32 14.78
N LEU A 82 10.60 8.04 14.57
CA LEU A 82 10.10 9.07 15.49
C LEU A 82 9.74 8.47 16.84
N THR A 83 8.96 7.40 16.85
CA THR A 83 8.49 6.73 18.07
C THR A 83 9.64 6.16 18.89
N SER A 84 10.70 5.66 18.26
CA SER A 84 11.92 5.23 18.98
C SER A 84 12.71 6.36 19.64
N ARG A 85 12.46 7.62 19.28
CA ARG A 85 13.06 8.79 19.94
C ARG A 85 12.21 9.33 21.09
N VAL A 86 10.96 8.88 21.19
CA VAL A 86 9.97 9.42 22.12
C VAL A 86 9.76 8.43 23.25
N ASN A 87 10.13 8.80 24.47
CA ASN A 87 9.93 7.97 25.66
C ASN A 87 8.52 8.14 26.29
N LYS A 88 7.49 8.32 25.46
CA LYS A 88 6.11 8.58 25.90
C LYS A 88 5.15 7.72 25.11
N THR A 89 4.64 6.66 25.72
CA THR A 89 3.73 5.69 25.10
C THR A 89 2.51 6.35 24.45
N TRP A 90 1.93 7.38 25.08
CA TRP A 90 0.77 8.08 24.51
C TRP A 90 1.09 8.81 23.19
N LEU A 91 2.30 9.38 23.05
CA LEU A 91 2.74 9.97 21.78
C LEU A 91 2.99 8.88 20.73
N THR A 92 3.54 7.74 21.12
CA THR A 92 3.71 6.57 20.24
C THR A 92 2.36 6.11 19.68
N LEU A 93 1.33 6.05 20.53
CA LEU A 93 -0.02 5.71 20.12
C LEU A 93 -0.60 6.73 19.13
N LEU A 94 -0.47 8.04 19.43
CA LEU A 94 -0.97 9.09 18.53
C LEU A 94 -0.25 9.07 17.17
N LEU A 95 1.06 8.87 17.15
CA LEU A 95 1.84 8.80 15.92
C LEU A 95 1.42 7.60 15.05
N TRP A 96 1.26 6.42 15.65
CA TRP A 96 0.80 5.24 14.92
C TRP A 96 -0.67 5.32 14.49
N LEU A 97 -1.54 5.95 15.30
CA LEU A 97 -2.92 6.22 14.92
C LEU A 97 -2.99 7.14 13.70
N GLY A 98 -2.28 8.27 13.74
CA GLY A 98 -2.20 9.19 12.60
C GLY A 98 -1.62 8.51 11.36
N THR A 99 -0.59 7.69 11.53
CA THR A 99 0.01 6.90 10.44
C THR A 99 -0.99 5.91 9.85
N ALA A 100 -1.74 5.19 10.67
CA ALA A 100 -2.74 4.23 10.21
C ALA A 100 -3.90 4.91 9.47
N VAL A 101 -4.32 6.10 9.89
CA VAL A 101 -5.29 6.94 9.16
C VAL A 101 -4.74 7.36 7.80
N ILE A 102 -3.49 7.84 7.74
CA ILE A 102 -2.86 8.23 6.48
C ILE A 102 -2.73 7.03 5.54
N ILE A 103 -2.30 5.88 6.03
CA ILE A 103 -2.22 4.64 5.25
C ILE A 103 -3.59 4.26 4.70
N THR A 104 -4.63 4.29 5.53
CA THR A 104 -6.00 3.96 5.12
C THR A 104 -6.46 4.83 3.96
N ILE A 105 -6.28 6.15 4.07
CA ILE A 105 -6.61 7.09 2.98
C ILE A 105 -5.78 6.78 1.73
N SER A 106 -4.50 6.47 1.91
CA SER A 106 -3.58 6.17 0.82
C SER A 106 -3.98 4.90 0.07
N LEU A 107 -4.32 3.83 0.78
CA LEU A 107 -4.76 2.57 0.17
C LEU A 107 -6.06 2.74 -0.62
N GLY A 108 -6.99 3.57 -0.13
CA GLY A 108 -8.33 3.73 -0.73
C GLY A 108 -8.35 4.53 -2.03
N GLY A 109 -7.47 5.52 -2.22
CA GLY A 109 -7.51 6.29 -3.46
C GLY A 109 -6.19 6.87 -3.95
N MET A 110 -5.09 6.76 -3.20
CA MET A 110 -3.82 7.22 -3.76
C MET A 110 -3.41 6.46 -5.05
N PRO A 111 -3.88 5.26 -5.43
CA PRO A 111 -3.46 4.70 -6.71
C PRO A 111 -3.77 5.60 -7.92
N LEU A 112 -4.91 6.30 -7.91
CA LEU A 112 -5.28 7.28 -8.94
C LEU A 112 -4.43 8.55 -8.84
N ILE A 113 -4.19 9.04 -7.61
CA ILE A 113 -3.28 10.19 -7.38
C ILE A 113 -1.85 9.86 -7.81
N GLY A 114 -1.38 8.66 -7.51
CA GLY A 114 -0.06 8.15 -7.86
C GLY A 114 0.11 8.04 -9.36
N GLN A 115 -0.93 7.62 -10.09
CA GLN A 115 -0.95 7.68 -11.55
C GLN A 115 -0.90 9.13 -12.07
N ASN A 116 -1.67 10.05 -11.49
CA ASN A 116 -1.57 11.49 -11.83
C ASN A 116 -0.14 12.01 -11.61
N TRP A 117 0.48 11.68 -10.48
CA TRP A 117 1.87 12.07 -10.19
C TRP A 117 2.86 11.47 -11.16
N PHE A 118 2.70 10.19 -11.50
CA PHE A 118 3.51 9.54 -12.51
C PHE A 118 3.39 10.26 -13.85
N ILE A 119 2.18 10.61 -14.28
CA ILE A 119 1.93 11.37 -15.50
C ILE A 119 2.57 12.76 -15.42
N TRP A 120 2.43 13.49 -14.31
CA TRP A 120 3.04 14.82 -14.13
C TRP A 120 4.57 14.79 -14.20
N LEU A 121 5.18 13.68 -13.75
CA LEU A 121 6.62 13.45 -13.80
C LEU A 121 7.10 13.06 -15.20
N THR A 122 6.29 12.32 -15.95
CA THR A 122 6.66 11.81 -17.30
C THR A 122 6.30 12.78 -18.42
N ASP A 123 5.25 13.58 -18.27
CA ASP A 123 4.80 14.56 -19.25
C ASP A 123 4.42 15.90 -18.58
N ALA A 124 5.19 16.94 -18.91
CA ALA A 124 5.01 18.26 -18.33
C ALA A 124 3.68 18.92 -18.71
N ARG A 125 3.03 18.50 -19.81
CA ARG A 125 1.77 19.08 -20.31
C ARG A 125 0.60 18.82 -19.36
N PHE A 126 0.67 17.72 -18.61
CA PHE A 126 -0.40 17.30 -17.70
C PHE A 126 -0.19 17.78 -16.26
N ARG A 127 0.87 18.53 -15.96
CA ARG A 127 1.17 18.97 -14.58
C ARG A 127 0.03 19.80 -14.00
N GLY A 128 -0.47 19.34 -12.85
CA GLY A 128 -1.57 20.00 -12.13
C GLY A 128 -2.96 19.68 -12.69
N LEU A 129 -3.06 18.89 -13.76
CA LEU A 129 -4.34 18.39 -14.26
C LEU A 129 -4.67 17.04 -13.60
N PRO A 130 -5.90 16.86 -13.08
CA PRO A 130 -6.36 15.57 -12.58
C PRO A 130 -6.78 14.71 -13.79
N VAL A 131 -5.87 13.87 -14.29
CA VAL A 131 -6.19 12.92 -15.38
C VAL A 131 -7.10 11.82 -14.87
N TYR A 132 -6.86 11.36 -13.65
CA TYR A 132 -7.73 10.45 -12.91
C TYR A 132 -8.43 11.20 -11.78
N GLU A 133 -9.76 11.29 -11.84
CA GLU A 133 -10.57 11.98 -10.84
C GLU A 133 -10.72 11.16 -9.55
N TRP A 134 -10.87 11.86 -8.42
CA TRP A 134 -11.10 11.26 -7.11
C TRP A 134 -12.58 11.36 -6.74
N PRO A 135 -13.33 10.25 -6.62
CA PRO A 135 -14.74 10.33 -6.23
C PRO A 135 -14.85 10.61 -4.73
N GLU A 136 -15.36 11.79 -4.35
CA GLU A 136 -15.44 12.23 -2.95
C GLU A 136 -16.28 11.29 -2.05
N ARG A 137 -17.33 10.68 -2.60
CA ARG A 137 -18.27 9.81 -1.87
C ARG A 137 -17.63 8.52 -1.34
N ILE A 138 -16.56 8.08 -1.96
CA ILE A 138 -15.91 6.79 -1.69
C ILE A 138 -15.06 6.83 -0.41
N LEU A 139 -14.60 8.02 -0.02
CA LEU A 139 -13.73 8.23 1.15
C LEU A 139 -14.38 7.73 2.46
N TRP A 140 -15.66 8.07 2.69
CA TRP A 140 -16.36 7.72 3.93
C TRP A 140 -16.62 6.23 4.07
N TRP A 141 -16.88 5.53 2.97
CA TRP A 141 -17.16 4.09 3.01
C TRP A 141 -15.90 3.28 3.33
N TYR A 142 -14.74 3.69 2.81
CA TYR A 142 -13.45 3.08 3.14
C TYR A 142 -13.13 3.19 4.64
N PHE A 143 -13.43 4.33 5.27
CA PHE A 143 -13.23 4.50 6.71
C PHE A 143 -14.05 3.51 7.55
N VAL A 144 -15.24 3.13 7.09
CA VAL A 144 -16.21 2.42 7.94
C VAL A 144 -16.01 0.89 7.95
N VAL A 145 -15.71 0.24 6.82
CA VAL A 145 -15.88 -1.23 6.73
C VAL A 145 -14.58 -2.03 6.87
N GLY A 146 -13.43 -1.52 6.43
CA GLY A 146 -12.14 -2.24 6.53
C GLY A 146 -11.14 -1.67 7.53
N SER A 147 -11.26 -0.37 7.79
CA SER A 147 -10.20 0.40 8.42
C SER A 147 -10.13 0.22 9.93
N PHE A 148 -11.25 -0.08 10.60
CA PHE A 148 -11.26 -0.28 12.05
C PHE A 148 -10.37 -1.43 12.50
N LEU A 149 -10.45 -2.60 11.84
CA LEU A 149 -9.61 -3.75 12.20
C LEU A 149 -8.11 -3.41 12.04
N PHE A 150 -7.77 -2.79 10.90
CA PHE A 150 -6.40 -2.34 10.65
C PHE A 150 -5.91 -1.32 11.68
N LEU A 151 -6.74 -0.33 12.03
CA LEU A 151 -6.46 0.66 13.07
C LEU A 151 -6.23 -0.01 14.43
N PHE A 152 -7.07 -0.97 14.82
CA PHE A 152 -6.89 -1.72 16.06
C PHE A 152 -5.60 -2.53 16.08
N ILE A 153 -5.23 -3.18 14.97
CA ILE A 153 -3.95 -3.90 14.86
C ILE A 153 -2.78 -2.93 15.03
N MET A 154 -2.81 -1.78 14.35
CA MET A 154 -1.76 -0.77 14.44
C MET A 154 -1.61 -0.19 15.85
N LEU A 155 -2.73 0.08 16.54
CA LEU A 155 -2.73 0.53 17.94
C LEU A 155 -2.19 -0.55 18.88
N GLY A 156 -2.61 -1.80 18.70
CA GLY A 156 -2.10 -2.94 19.48
C GLY A 156 -0.59 -3.10 19.33
N LEU A 157 -0.06 -2.94 18.11
CA LEU A 157 1.38 -2.97 17.86
C LEU A 157 2.11 -1.76 18.44
N ALA A 158 1.48 -0.58 18.42
CA ALA A 158 2.03 0.62 19.02
C ALA A 158 2.18 0.48 20.54
N LEU A 159 1.19 -0.12 21.22
CA LEU A 159 1.25 -0.42 22.66
C LEU A 159 2.40 -1.38 23.00
N LEU A 160 2.64 -2.37 22.14
CA LEU A 160 3.68 -3.38 22.35
C LEU A 160 5.04 -2.96 21.80
N GLN A 161 5.16 -1.79 21.17
CA GLN A 161 6.37 -1.42 20.44
C GLN A 161 7.58 -1.30 21.38
N ASP A 162 7.45 -0.56 22.47
CA ASP A 162 8.57 -0.28 23.37
C ASP A 162 9.15 -1.58 23.95
N TYR A 163 8.26 -2.45 24.46
CA TYR A 163 8.64 -3.78 24.95
C TYR A 163 9.36 -4.63 23.88
N ARG A 164 8.88 -4.59 22.64
CA ARG A 164 9.49 -5.35 21.54
C ARG A 164 10.85 -4.80 21.13
N LEU A 165 11.00 -3.48 21.05
CA LEU A 165 12.25 -2.83 20.69
C LEU A 165 13.31 -3.03 21.77
N GLU A 166 12.93 -2.94 23.05
CA GLU A 166 13.82 -3.24 24.17
C GLU A 166 14.31 -4.69 24.12
N ARG A 167 13.40 -5.65 23.92
CA ARG A 167 13.77 -7.06 23.76
C ARG A 167 14.64 -7.30 22.52
N ALA A 168 14.36 -6.63 21.41
CA ALA A 168 15.15 -6.70 20.20
C ALA A 168 16.57 -6.14 20.40
N GLN A 169 16.72 -5.10 21.24
CA GLN A 169 17.99 -4.50 21.61
C GLN A 169 18.87 -5.44 22.43
N LEU A 170 18.28 -6.21 23.35
CA LEU A 170 18.99 -7.23 24.13
C LEU A 170 19.53 -8.38 23.27
N GLU A 171 18.88 -8.66 22.13
CA GLU A 171 19.26 -9.73 21.19
C GLU A 171 20.19 -9.26 20.05
N LEU A 172 20.63 -7.99 20.08
CA LEU A 172 21.62 -7.49 19.14
C LEU A 172 22.97 -8.18 19.35
N LYS A 173 23.69 -8.45 18.26
CA LYS A 173 25.08 -8.91 18.35
C LYS A 173 25.96 -7.82 18.95
N GLY A 174 27.10 -8.18 19.55
CA GLY A 174 28.02 -7.22 20.21
C GLY A 174 28.54 -6.06 19.35
N ASN A 175 28.33 -6.10 18.03
CA ASN A 175 28.63 -5.02 17.08
C ASN A 175 27.38 -4.22 16.62
N GLY A 176 26.24 -4.39 17.29
CA GLY A 176 24.97 -3.74 16.95
C GLY A 176 24.29 -4.29 15.70
N ARG A 177 24.75 -5.42 15.13
CA ARG A 177 24.12 -6.07 13.97
C ARG A 177 22.88 -6.87 14.39
N TRP A 178 21.90 -6.92 13.50
CA TRP A 178 20.68 -7.71 13.70
C TRP A 178 21.01 -9.19 13.75
N SER A 179 20.51 -9.87 14.79
CA SER A 179 20.46 -11.32 14.83
C SER A 179 19.19 -11.82 14.13
N ILE A 180 19.13 -13.11 13.80
CA ILE A 180 17.88 -13.72 13.29
C ILE A 180 16.74 -13.57 14.30
N ARG A 181 17.05 -13.61 15.60
CA ARG A 181 16.07 -13.40 16.67
C ARG A 181 15.54 -11.97 16.68
N THR A 182 16.42 -10.96 16.58
CA THR A 182 16.03 -9.55 16.40
C THR A 182 15.07 -9.42 15.22
N PHE A 183 15.43 -10.00 14.07
CA PHE A 183 14.58 -9.96 12.88
C PHE A 183 13.20 -10.59 13.13
N LEU A 184 13.14 -11.79 13.71
CA LEU A 184 11.87 -12.49 13.99
C LEU A 184 10.98 -11.72 14.97
N ILE A 185 11.55 -11.09 16.00
CA ILE A 185 10.80 -10.25 16.97
C ILE A 185 10.14 -9.05 16.26
N LEU A 186 10.81 -8.48 15.25
CA LEU A 186 10.28 -7.36 14.48
C LEU A 186 9.30 -7.82 13.39
N PHE A 187 9.59 -8.93 12.72
CA PHE A 187 8.84 -9.44 11.57
C PHE A 187 7.54 -10.16 11.93
N LEU A 188 7.52 -10.96 13.00
CA LEU A 188 6.33 -11.75 13.34
C LEU A 188 5.07 -10.87 13.51
N PRO A 189 5.14 -9.71 14.17
CA PRO A 189 3.97 -8.85 14.31
C PRO A 189 3.66 -8.06 13.04
N SER A 190 4.62 -7.86 12.13
CA SER A 190 4.32 -7.28 10.81
C SER A 190 3.50 -8.24 9.95
N LEU A 191 3.57 -9.56 10.15
CA LEU A 191 2.66 -10.50 9.49
C LEU A 191 1.18 -10.24 9.85
N LEU A 192 0.88 -9.87 11.10
CA LEU A 192 -0.48 -9.50 11.49
C LEU A 192 -0.93 -8.22 10.78
N VAL A 193 -0.02 -7.27 10.56
CA VAL A 193 -0.29 -6.07 9.75
C VAL A 193 -0.60 -6.45 8.31
N ALA A 194 0.15 -7.37 7.72
CA ALA A 194 -0.11 -7.84 6.36
C ALA A 194 -1.50 -8.47 6.24
N LEU A 195 -1.90 -9.30 7.21
CA LEU A 195 -3.25 -9.88 7.25
C LEU A 195 -4.34 -8.81 7.45
N GLY A 196 -4.09 -7.84 8.33
CA GLY A 196 -4.99 -6.71 8.54
C GLY A 196 -5.16 -5.86 7.28
N ALA A 197 -4.06 -5.58 6.56
CA ALA A 197 -4.06 -4.85 5.31
C ALA A 197 -4.75 -5.65 4.19
N TYR A 198 -4.54 -6.96 4.12
CA TYR A 198 -5.24 -7.84 3.19
C TYR A 198 -6.77 -7.81 3.36
N ALA A 199 -7.24 -7.69 4.60
CA ALA A 199 -8.67 -7.62 4.90
C ALA A 199 -9.32 -6.27 4.54
N ILE A 200 -8.53 -5.25 4.17
CA ILE A 200 -9.08 -3.96 3.75
C ILE A 200 -9.71 -4.15 2.35
N PRO A 201 -11.03 -3.91 2.19
CA PRO A 201 -11.67 -4.00 0.89
C PRO A 201 -11.09 -2.93 -0.03
N ASP A 202 -10.81 -3.29 -1.28
CA ASP A 202 -10.30 -2.39 -2.30
C ASP A 202 -11.33 -2.28 -3.42
N LEU A 203 -12.29 -1.38 -3.23
CA LEU A 203 -13.42 -1.22 -4.13
C LEU A 203 -12.97 -0.69 -5.50
N MET A 204 -11.92 0.15 -5.52
CA MET A 204 -11.43 0.80 -6.75
C MET A 204 -10.58 -0.15 -7.60
N HIS A 205 -9.56 -0.81 -7.04
CA HIS A 205 -8.78 -1.75 -7.85
C HIS A 205 -9.56 -2.99 -8.22
N ASN A 206 -10.43 -3.51 -7.35
CA ASN A 206 -11.18 -4.72 -7.69
C ASN A 206 -12.13 -4.43 -8.85
N ALA A 207 -12.88 -3.31 -8.81
CA ALA A 207 -13.75 -2.93 -9.91
C ALA A 207 -12.98 -2.66 -11.21
N ALA A 208 -11.88 -1.91 -11.15
CA ALA A 208 -11.06 -1.64 -12.33
C ALA A 208 -10.46 -2.92 -12.92
N ARG A 209 -9.89 -3.78 -12.08
CA ARG A 209 -9.33 -5.07 -12.51
C ARG A 209 -10.39 -5.97 -13.11
N GLU A 210 -11.55 -6.08 -12.47
CA GLU A 210 -12.66 -6.91 -12.96
C GLU A 210 -13.17 -6.38 -14.30
N GLY A 211 -13.33 -5.07 -14.45
CA GLY A 211 -13.71 -4.45 -15.72
C GLY A 211 -12.69 -4.70 -16.83
N LEU A 212 -11.39 -4.59 -16.54
CA LEU A 212 -10.32 -4.92 -17.50
C LEU A 212 -10.33 -6.40 -17.87
N ALA A 213 -10.55 -7.29 -16.89
CA ALA A 213 -10.66 -8.72 -17.13
C ALA A 213 -11.89 -9.07 -17.99
N PHE A 214 -13.04 -8.41 -17.76
CA PHE A 214 -14.23 -8.57 -18.59
C PHE A 214 -14.02 -8.03 -20.00
N ALA A 215 -13.32 -6.91 -20.16
CA ALA A 215 -12.97 -6.39 -21.48
C ALA A 215 -12.07 -7.38 -22.25
N GLN A 216 -11.04 -7.92 -21.60
CA GLN A 216 -10.20 -8.98 -22.19
C GLN A 216 -11.03 -10.21 -22.56
N GLN A 217 -11.90 -10.69 -21.65
CA GLN A 217 -12.77 -11.84 -21.92
C GLN A 217 -13.68 -11.59 -23.12
N GLY A 218 -14.26 -10.38 -23.24
CA GLY A 218 -15.06 -9.98 -24.38
C GLY A 218 -14.27 -10.04 -25.68
N ILE A 219 -13.08 -9.44 -25.72
CA ILE A 219 -12.22 -9.39 -26.91
C ILE A 219 -11.74 -10.79 -27.29
N GLU A 220 -11.15 -11.54 -26.37
CA GLU A 220 -10.63 -12.89 -26.64
C GLU A 220 -11.75 -13.88 -26.95
N GLY A 221 -12.89 -13.77 -26.27
CA GLY A 221 -14.07 -14.58 -26.51
C GLY A 221 -14.65 -14.36 -27.90
N SER A 222 -14.83 -13.11 -28.32
CA SER A 222 -15.31 -12.79 -29.67
C SER A 222 -14.32 -13.18 -30.77
N ARG A 223 -13.00 -13.04 -30.53
CA ARG A 223 -11.97 -13.43 -31.52
C ARG A 223 -11.79 -14.93 -31.67
N SER A 224 -12.03 -15.69 -30.60
CA SER A 224 -11.91 -17.16 -30.63
C SER A 224 -13.17 -17.85 -31.14
N TYR A 225 -14.30 -17.14 -31.19
CA TYR A 225 -15.55 -17.69 -31.70
C TYR A 225 -15.56 -17.69 -33.23
N THR A 226 -15.76 -18.87 -33.81
CA THR A 226 -15.79 -19.09 -35.27
C THR A 226 -17.20 -19.15 -35.84
N GLY A 227 -18.24 -18.99 -35.02
CA GLY A 227 -19.63 -18.98 -35.48
C GLY A 227 -20.06 -17.59 -35.94
N ASP A 228 -21.09 -17.53 -36.78
CA ASP A 228 -21.59 -16.28 -37.35
C ASP A 228 -22.53 -15.51 -36.39
N ASP A 229 -22.95 -16.12 -35.28
CA ASP A 229 -23.92 -15.56 -34.35
C ASP A 229 -23.33 -15.37 -32.94
N LEU A 230 -22.84 -14.15 -32.67
CA LEU A 230 -22.35 -13.75 -31.35
C LEU A 230 -23.48 -13.54 -30.34
N PHE A 231 -24.71 -13.29 -30.79
CA PHE A 231 -25.86 -13.16 -29.89
C PHE A 231 -26.26 -14.53 -29.32
N GLY A 232 -26.32 -15.56 -30.17
CA GLY A 232 -26.49 -16.95 -29.75
C GLY A 232 -25.41 -17.37 -28.75
N TYR A 233 -24.14 -17.09 -29.06
CA TYR A 233 -23.02 -17.35 -28.15
C TYR A 233 -23.17 -16.62 -26.81
N SER A 234 -23.68 -15.38 -26.83
CA SER A 234 -23.92 -14.60 -25.62
C SER A 234 -24.97 -15.22 -24.70
N LEU A 235 -26.02 -15.81 -25.27
CA LEU A 235 -27.06 -16.51 -24.52
C LEU A 235 -26.54 -17.80 -23.87
N GLU A 236 -25.64 -18.51 -24.55
CA GLU A 236 -25.05 -19.76 -24.04
C GLU A 236 -24.08 -19.53 -22.89
N THR A 237 -23.22 -18.52 -22.99
CA THR A 237 -22.19 -18.25 -21.96
C THR A 237 -22.68 -17.32 -20.85
N GLY A 238 -23.81 -16.62 -21.06
CA GLY A 238 -24.30 -15.58 -20.16
C GLY A 238 -23.43 -14.31 -20.13
N PHE A 239 -22.61 -14.09 -21.17
CA PHE A 239 -21.76 -12.90 -21.32
C PHE A 239 -22.12 -12.21 -22.63
N ASN A 240 -22.26 -10.88 -22.64
CA ASN A 240 -22.71 -10.15 -23.82
C ASN A 240 -21.57 -9.88 -24.82
N TYR A 241 -21.40 -10.76 -25.80
CA TYR A 241 -20.45 -10.60 -26.91
C TYR A 241 -21.06 -9.87 -28.11
N SER A 242 -22.39 -9.79 -28.23
CA SER A 242 -23.05 -9.17 -29.41
C SER A 242 -22.73 -7.68 -29.54
N ALA A 243 -22.34 -7.01 -28.45
CA ALA A 243 -21.87 -5.63 -28.50
C ALA A 243 -20.57 -5.44 -29.32
N LEU A 244 -19.79 -6.50 -29.55
CA LEU A 244 -18.54 -6.47 -30.30
C LEU A 244 -18.68 -6.84 -31.77
N GLU A 245 -19.86 -7.29 -32.21
CA GLU A 245 -20.10 -7.75 -33.59
C GLU A 245 -19.77 -6.68 -34.63
N GLY A 246 -20.20 -5.43 -34.39
CA GLY A 246 -19.98 -4.32 -35.31
C GLY A 246 -18.54 -3.82 -35.40
N VAL A 247 -17.66 -4.24 -34.48
CA VAL A 247 -16.24 -3.84 -34.44
C VAL A 247 -15.32 -5.04 -34.56
N LEU A 248 -15.85 -6.24 -34.82
CA LEU A 248 -15.07 -7.47 -34.93
C LEU A 248 -13.90 -7.38 -35.92
N PRO A 249 -14.04 -6.75 -37.10
CA PRO A 249 -12.93 -6.57 -38.03
C PRO A 249 -11.82 -5.66 -37.51
N GLU A 250 -12.16 -4.72 -36.63
CA GLU A 250 -11.24 -3.70 -36.11
C GLU A 250 -10.47 -4.19 -34.87
N ILE A 251 -10.98 -5.21 -34.16
CA ILE A 251 -10.35 -5.75 -32.95
C ILE A 251 -9.34 -6.88 -33.25
N GLU A 252 -8.95 -7.04 -34.51
CA GLU A 252 -7.87 -7.92 -34.91
C GLU A 252 -6.50 -7.32 -34.56
N GLY A 253 -5.62 -8.13 -33.94
CA GLY A 253 -4.25 -7.74 -33.61
C GLY A 253 -3.94 -7.67 -32.12
N PRO A 254 -2.70 -7.32 -31.73
CA PRO A 254 -2.33 -7.06 -30.34
C PRO A 254 -3.11 -5.85 -29.80
N TYR A 255 -3.43 -5.87 -28.51
CA TYR A 255 -4.11 -4.75 -27.86
C TYR A 255 -3.58 -4.50 -26.46
N THR A 256 -3.76 -3.26 -26.00
CA THR A 256 -3.52 -2.85 -24.63
C THR A 256 -4.78 -2.26 -24.03
N LEU A 257 -5.07 -2.64 -22.80
CA LEU A 257 -6.18 -2.13 -22.01
C LEU A 257 -5.71 -0.99 -21.12
N ILE A 258 -6.49 0.08 -21.11
CA ILE A 258 -6.30 1.25 -20.26
C ILE A 258 -7.52 1.38 -19.36
N PRO A 259 -7.34 1.54 -18.04
CA PRO A 259 -8.46 1.87 -17.16
C PRO A 259 -9.01 3.25 -17.52
N GLY A 260 -10.29 3.30 -17.88
CA GLY A 260 -11.03 4.53 -18.14
C GLY A 260 -11.78 5.01 -16.91
N GLU A 261 -12.96 5.59 -17.11
CA GLU A 261 -13.78 6.18 -16.05
C GLU A 261 -14.53 5.13 -15.23
N MET A 262 -14.63 5.36 -13.92
CA MET A 262 -15.53 4.64 -13.03
C MET A 262 -16.64 5.59 -12.61
N ASP A 263 -17.90 5.18 -12.78
CA ASP A 263 -19.04 5.99 -12.32
C ASP A 263 -18.94 6.23 -10.81
N ALA A 264 -19.45 7.38 -10.36
CA ALA A 264 -19.37 7.81 -8.96
C ALA A 264 -20.09 6.88 -7.98
N ALA A 265 -21.05 6.07 -8.46
CA ALA A 265 -21.70 5.02 -7.68
C ALA A 265 -20.90 3.70 -7.65
N GLY A 266 -19.79 3.62 -8.41
CA GLY A 266 -19.02 2.40 -8.64
C GLY A 266 -19.80 1.31 -9.36
N SER A 267 -20.86 1.70 -10.07
CA SER A 267 -21.81 0.79 -10.72
C SER A 267 -21.37 0.37 -12.11
N SER A 268 -20.58 1.22 -12.78
CA SER A 268 -19.99 0.97 -14.08
C SER A 268 -18.51 1.33 -14.08
N PHE A 269 -17.75 0.59 -14.89
CA PHE A 269 -16.35 0.82 -15.15
C PHE A 269 -16.13 0.80 -16.65
N THR A 270 -15.42 1.79 -17.17
CA THR A 270 -15.05 1.90 -18.57
C THR A 270 -13.62 1.39 -18.73
N ALA A 271 -13.43 0.39 -19.58
CA ALA A 271 -12.12 -0.02 -20.07
C ALA A 271 -11.95 0.46 -21.50
N VAL A 272 -10.80 1.03 -21.83
CA VAL A 272 -10.45 1.42 -23.20
C VAL A 272 -9.45 0.40 -23.73
N ALA A 273 -9.75 -0.20 -24.88
CA ALA A 273 -8.83 -1.09 -25.58
C ALA A 273 -8.22 -0.35 -26.77
N HIS A 274 -6.89 -0.27 -26.81
CA HIS A 274 -6.13 0.25 -27.94
C HIS A 274 -5.58 -0.94 -28.73
N PHE A 275 -6.00 -1.05 -29.98
CA PHE A 275 -5.55 -2.08 -30.91
C PHE A 275 -4.43 -1.53 -31.78
N ASP A 276 -3.33 -2.27 -31.91
CA ASP A 276 -2.23 -1.92 -32.82
C ASP A 276 -2.50 -2.50 -34.21
N ASN A 277 -3.54 -1.97 -34.85
CA ASN A 277 -4.01 -2.38 -36.18
C ASN A 277 -3.68 -1.34 -37.28
N GLY A 278 -3.02 -0.23 -36.91
CA GLY A 278 -2.64 0.85 -37.83
C GLY A 278 -3.76 1.83 -38.19
N ALA A 279 -4.92 1.75 -37.52
CA ALA A 279 -6.05 2.67 -37.66
C ALA A 279 -6.03 3.81 -36.61
#